data_AF-A0A2V8Q8W5-F1
#
_entry.id   AF-A0A2V8Q8W5-F1
#
_cell.length_a   1.000
_cell.length_b   1.000
_cell.length_c   1.000
_cell.angle_alpha   90.00
_cell.angle_beta   90.00
_cell.angle_gamma   90.00
#
_symmetry.space_group_name_H-M   'P 1'
#
loop_
_entity.id
_entity.type
_entity.pdbx_description
1 polymer ?
#
loop_
_entity_poly.entity_id
_entity_poly.type
_entity_poly.pdbx_seq_one_letter_code
_entity_poly.pdbx_strand_id
1 'polypeptide(L)'
;MSADRGSPTDQRGPLTTFEEEIRAKRLISLAEKEHKENLKRAEEISQLGEDLKTVLKNRSSLEREDTKKLDRLEKLTRKIRGEAGGEESEVEIANAPSDIPSAAERIADVADELSKDVQKTPRQVVSAAVIERANVLLKLVKILRGFARRF
;
A
#
# COMPACT_ATOMS: atom_id res chain seq x y z
N MET A 1 -49.99 -2.02 -26.41
CA MET A 1 -50.56 -1.39 -25.20
C MET A 1 -50.50 -2.45 -24.10
N SER A 2 -49.34 -2.68 -23.50
CA SER A 2 -48.78 -2.02 -22.31
C SER A 2 -49.35 -2.60 -21.00
N ALA A 3 -48.63 -3.56 -20.42
CA ALA A 3 -48.79 -3.99 -19.04
C ALA A 3 -47.71 -3.28 -18.21
N ASP A 4 -48.17 -2.36 -17.36
CA ASP A 4 -47.39 -1.52 -16.47
C ASP A 4 -46.84 -2.37 -15.31
N ARG A 5 -45.51 -2.46 -15.18
CA ARG A 5 -44.85 -3.07 -14.03
C ARG A 5 -44.53 -1.95 -13.04
N GLY A 6 -45.33 -1.84 -12.00
CA GLY A 6 -45.04 -0.98 -10.85
C GLY A 6 -43.67 -1.32 -10.25
N SER A 7 -42.76 -0.36 -10.28
CA SER A 7 -41.46 -0.47 -9.60
C SER A 7 -41.65 -0.18 -8.11
N PRO A 8 -41.02 -0.94 -7.18
CA PRO A 8 -41.09 -0.62 -5.77
C PRO A 8 -40.26 0.65 -5.52
N THR A 9 -40.96 1.75 -5.24
CA THR A 9 -40.38 3.02 -4.84
C THR A 9 -39.61 2.83 -3.53
N ASP A 10 -38.30 3.08 -3.58
CA ASP A 10 -37.36 3.09 -2.46
C ASP A 10 -37.85 4.13 -1.42
N GLN A 11 -38.68 3.71 -0.47
CA GLN A 11 -39.15 4.54 0.64
C GLN A 11 -38.04 4.71 1.68
N ARG A 12 -37.00 5.49 1.34
CA ARG A 12 -36.09 6.07 2.33
C ARG A 12 -36.61 7.45 2.69
N GLY A 13 -37.45 7.51 3.72
CA GLY A 13 -37.82 8.78 4.35
C GLY A 13 -36.56 9.51 4.88
N PRO A 14 -36.66 10.82 5.17
CA PRO A 14 -35.55 11.57 5.76
C PRO A 14 -35.12 10.91 7.08
N LEU A 15 -33.83 10.70 7.27
CA LEU A 15 -33.29 10.08 8.49
C LEU A 15 -33.53 10.98 9.69
N THR A 16 -33.77 10.38 10.83
CA THR A 16 -33.81 11.12 12.10
C THR A 16 -32.39 11.51 12.54
N THR A 17 -32.24 12.59 13.31
CA THR A 17 -30.95 13.05 13.84
C THR A 17 -30.21 11.95 14.62
N PHE A 18 -30.95 11.05 15.28
CA PHE A 18 -30.40 9.89 15.98
C PHE A 18 -29.81 8.83 15.04
N GLU A 19 -30.49 8.52 13.93
CA GLU A 19 -29.98 7.58 12.92
C GLU A 19 -28.75 8.13 12.18
N GLU A 20 -28.73 9.45 11.93
CA GLU A 20 -27.57 10.15 11.39
C GLU A 20 -26.38 10.10 12.35
N GLU A 21 -26.62 10.31 13.65
CA GLU A 21 -25.59 10.22 14.69
C GLU A 21 -25.00 8.80 14.79
N ILE A 22 -25.83 7.75 14.71
CA ILE A 22 -25.35 6.36 14.69
C ILE A 22 -24.52 6.09 13.43
N ARG A 23 -24.94 6.57 12.26
CA ARG A 23 -24.16 6.42 11.01
C ARG A 23 -22.83 7.13 11.10
N ALA A 24 -22.81 8.37 11.59
CA ALA A 24 -21.58 9.15 11.77
C ALA A 24 -20.60 8.43 12.72
N LYS A 25 -21.08 7.94 13.88
CA LYS A 25 -20.25 7.16 14.82
C LYS A 25 -19.65 5.91 14.18
N ARG A 26 -20.44 5.18 13.38
CA ARG A 26 -19.96 3.98 12.66
C ARG A 26 -18.88 4.34 11.63
N LEU A 27 -19.07 5.39 10.85
CA LEU A 27 -18.09 5.84 9.86
C LEU A 27 -16.77 6.26 10.51
N ILE A 28 -16.83 6.99 11.63
CA ILE A 28 -15.62 7.39 12.39
C ILE A 28 -14.88 6.15 12.90
N SER A 29 -15.60 5.19 13.50
CA SER A 29 -15.00 3.97 14.04
C SER A 29 -14.36 3.10 12.95
N LEU A 30 -14.99 2.99 11.77
CA LEU A 30 -14.43 2.28 10.63
C LEU A 30 -13.15 2.96 10.12
N ALA A 31 -13.19 4.28 9.90
CA ALA A 31 -12.02 5.05 9.47
C ALA A 31 -10.85 4.96 10.47
N GLU A 32 -11.14 4.88 11.78
CA GLU A 32 -10.13 4.65 12.81
C GLU A 32 -9.49 3.27 12.71
N LYS A 33 -10.32 2.24 12.50
CA LYS A 33 -9.83 0.88 12.37
C LYS A 33 -8.97 0.74 11.11
N GLU A 34 -9.44 1.25 9.98
CA GLU A 34 -8.73 1.22 8.70
C GLU A 34 -7.38 1.94 8.81
N HIS A 35 -7.35 3.12 9.42
CA HIS A 35 -6.10 3.84 9.62
C HIS A 35 -5.12 3.09 10.53
N LYS A 36 -5.59 2.51 11.65
CA LYS A 36 -4.74 1.67 12.51
C LYS A 36 -4.17 0.46 11.76
N GLU A 37 -4.97 -0.15 10.89
CA GLU A 37 -4.48 -1.23 10.03
C GLU A 37 -3.45 -0.72 9.03
N ASN A 38 -3.66 0.46 8.43
CA ASN A 38 -2.71 1.06 7.51
C ASN A 38 -1.35 1.34 8.19
N LEU A 39 -1.37 1.88 9.41
CA LEU A 39 -0.15 2.10 10.21
C LEU A 39 0.61 0.79 10.46
N LYS A 40 -0.10 -0.29 10.81
CA LYS A 40 0.52 -1.62 11.00
C LYS A 40 1.14 -2.16 9.71
N ARG A 41 0.47 -1.97 8.57
CA ARG A 41 1.03 -2.37 7.27
C ARG A 41 2.29 -1.57 6.95
N ALA A 42 2.32 -0.29 7.30
CA ALA A 42 3.46 0.60 7.07
C ALA A 42 4.68 0.17 7.91
N GLU A 43 4.46 -0.13 9.19
CA GLU A 43 5.48 -0.70 10.08
C GLU A 43 6.01 -2.03 9.53
N GLU A 44 5.12 -2.91 9.08
CA GLU A 44 5.50 -4.19 8.51
C GLU A 44 6.31 -4.06 7.21
N ILE A 45 5.97 -3.09 6.35
CA ILE A 45 6.75 -2.76 5.15
C ILE A 45 8.18 -2.38 5.52
N SER A 46 8.35 -1.52 6.52
CA SER A 46 9.67 -1.10 7.00
C SER A 46 10.48 -2.30 7.51
N GLN A 47 9.87 -3.17 8.32
CA GLN A 47 10.53 -4.36 8.85
C GLN A 47 10.95 -5.33 7.73
N LEU A 48 10.06 -5.57 6.76
CA LEU A 48 10.37 -6.43 5.61
C LEU A 48 11.52 -5.85 4.75
N GLY A 49 11.58 -4.52 4.61
CA GLY A 49 12.67 -3.84 3.92
C GLY A 49 14.02 -4.09 4.60
N GLU A 50 14.10 -3.89 5.91
CA GLU A 50 15.30 -4.12 6.71
C GLU A 50 15.72 -5.60 6.73
N ASP A 51 14.76 -6.52 6.85
CA ASP A 51 15.03 -7.95 6.79
C ASP A 51 15.63 -8.34 5.43
N LEU A 52 15.07 -7.82 4.33
CA LEU A 52 15.59 -8.06 2.97
C LEU A 52 16.99 -7.48 2.80
N LYS A 53 17.25 -6.25 3.25
CA LYS A 53 18.58 -5.64 3.23
C LYS A 53 19.60 -6.50 3.98
N THR A 54 19.24 -6.95 5.18
CA THR A 54 20.11 -7.75 6.04
C THR A 54 20.47 -9.09 5.38
N VAL A 55 19.46 -9.81 4.87
CA VAL A 55 19.66 -11.13 4.27
C VAL A 55 20.39 -11.03 2.92
N LEU A 56 20.09 -10.01 2.12
CA LEU A 56 20.60 -9.89 0.75
C LEU A 56 21.93 -9.13 0.65
N LYS A 57 22.43 -8.52 1.74
CA LYS A 57 23.64 -7.67 1.75
C LYS A 57 24.84 -8.26 1.00
N ASN A 58 25.05 -9.58 1.11
CA ASN A 58 26.17 -10.29 0.49
C ASN A 58 25.70 -11.41 -0.46
N ARG A 59 24.43 -11.42 -0.86
CA ARG A 59 23.88 -12.46 -1.73
C ARG A 59 23.84 -12.00 -3.19
N SER A 60 24.19 -12.92 -4.09
CA SER A 60 24.11 -12.73 -5.55
C SER A 60 22.88 -13.37 -6.18
N SER A 61 22.02 -14.02 -5.40
CA SER A 61 20.79 -14.66 -5.86
C SER A 61 19.67 -14.52 -4.82
N LEU A 62 18.42 -14.63 -5.28
CA LEU A 62 17.23 -14.63 -4.42
C LEU A 62 16.80 -16.06 -4.10
N GLU A 63 16.54 -16.33 -2.83
CA GLU A 63 15.97 -17.60 -2.41
C GLU A 63 14.42 -17.54 -2.41
N ARG A 64 13.81 -18.72 -2.23
CA ARG A 64 12.35 -18.84 -2.15
C ARG A 64 11.76 -18.00 -1.02
N GLU A 65 12.47 -17.87 0.10
CA GLU A 65 12.02 -17.07 1.24
C GLU A 65 12.06 -15.56 0.92
N ASP A 66 13.14 -15.09 0.28
CA ASP A 66 13.28 -13.71 -0.17
C ASP A 66 12.15 -13.32 -1.13
N THR A 67 11.81 -14.23 -2.04
CA THR A 67 10.70 -14.04 -2.99
C THR A 67 9.36 -13.89 -2.27
N LYS A 68 9.10 -14.70 -1.23
CA LYS A 68 7.87 -14.57 -0.42
C LYS A 68 7.82 -13.25 0.35
N LYS A 69 8.95 -12.78 0.88
CA LYS A 69 9.05 -11.47 1.53
C LYS A 69 8.76 -10.34 0.54
N LEU A 70 9.31 -10.42 -0.67
CA LEU A 70 9.02 -9.47 -1.75
C LEU A 70 7.54 -9.48 -2.18
N ASP A 71 6.91 -10.65 -2.29
CA ASP A 71 5.48 -10.76 -2.59
C ASP A 71 4.62 -10.10 -1.51
N ARG A 72 5.00 -10.27 -0.24
CA ARG A 72 4.30 -9.66 0.88
C ARG A 72 4.50 -8.14 0.89
N LEU A 73 5.74 -7.68 0.72
CA LEU A 73 6.10 -6.27 0.60
C LEU A 73 5.30 -5.59 -0.52
N GLU A 74 5.23 -6.20 -1.71
CA GLU A 74 4.46 -5.67 -2.84
C GLU A 74 2.96 -5.54 -2.51
N LYS A 75 2.37 -6.58 -1.93
CA LYS A 75 0.93 -6.59 -1.59
C LYS A 75 0.60 -5.49 -0.58
N LEU A 76 1.41 -5.34 0.46
CA LEU A 76 1.21 -4.30 1.46
C LEU A 76 1.35 -2.91 0.83
N THR A 77 2.40 -2.69 0.04
CA THR A 77 2.66 -1.42 -0.64
C THR A 77 1.50 -1.02 -1.56
N ARG A 78 0.93 -1.97 -2.33
CA ARG A 78 -0.25 -1.71 -3.17
C ARG A 78 -1.47 -1.27 -2.34
N LYS A 79 -1.69 -1.89 -1.17
CA LYS A 79 -2.79 -1.51 -0.26
C LYS A 79 -2.61 -0.09 0.27
N ILE A 80 -1.41 0.23 0.78
CA ILE A 80 -1.10 1.58 1.29
C ILE A 80 -1.32 2.63 0.21
N ARG A 81 -0.83 2.38 -1.02
CA ARG A 81 -1.03 3.28 -2.14
C ARG A 81 -2.52 3.53 -2.43
N GLY A 82 -3.32 2.46 -2.47
CA GLY A 82 -4.76 2.55 -2.71
C GLY A 82 -5.48 3.36 -1.62
N GLU A 83 -5.13 3.13 -0.35
CA GLU A 83 -5.68 3.90 0.77
C GLU A 83 -5.25 5.37 0.77
N ALA A 84 -4.07 5.67 0.23
CA ALA A 84 -3.61 7.03 0.01
C ALA A 84 -4.27 7.71 -1.20
N GLY A 85 -5.12 7.02 -1.97
CA GLY A 85 -5.80 7.52 -3.16
C GLY A 85 -5.01 7.36 -4.47
N GLY A 86 -3.97 6.53 -4.48
CA GLY A 86 -3.11 6.32 -5.65
C GLY A 86 -3.45 5.09 -6.48
N GLU A 87 -3.27 5.21 -7.78
CA GLU A 87 -3.42 4.13 -8.75
C GLU A 87 -2.07 3.63 -9.27
N GLU A 88 -2.10 2.60 -10.13
CA GLU A 88 -0.88 2.14 -10.79
C GLU A 88 -0.36 3.21 -11.75
N SER A 89 0.91 3.56 -11.59
CA SER A 89 1.62 4.50 -12.45
C SER A 89 3.00 3.95 -12.79
N GLU A 90 3.46 4.27 -13.99
CA GLU A 90 4.84 4.00 -14.38
C GLU A 90 5.74 5.07 -13.78
N VAL A 91 6.71 4.63 -12.99
CA VAL A 91 7.73 5.49 -12.38
C VAL A 91 9.09 5.08 -12.92
N GLU A 92 9.84 6.07 -13.37
CA GLU A 92 11.25 5.94 -13.71
C GLU A 92 12.09 6.22 -12.46
N ILE A 93 13.03 5.33 -12.17
CA ILE A 93 13.97 5.53 -11.06
C ILE A 93 15.30 5.97 -11.66
N ALA A 94 15.66 7.23 -11.41
CA ALA A 94 17.00 7.71 -11.69
C ALA A 94 18.03 6.89 -10.90
N ASN A 95 19.09 6.46 -11.59
CA ASN A 95 20.13 5.58 -11.06
C ASN A 95 19.53 4.27 -10.54
N ALA A 96 18.82 3.53 -11.39
CA ALA A 96 18.28 2.22 -11.04
C ALA A 96 19.39 1.30 -10.51
N PRO A 97 19.16 0.56 -9.40
CA PRO A 97 20.14 -0.38 -8.87
C PRO A 97 20.62 -1.38 -9.93
N SER A 98 21.91 -1.72 -9.89
CA SER A 98 22.55 -2.64 -10.85
C SER A 98 22.68 -4.07 -10.35
N ASP A 99 22.50 -4.30 -9.06
CA ASP A 99 22.68 -5.58 -8.39
C ASP A 99 21.69 -5.79 -7.23
N ILE A 100 21.67 -7.00 -6.68
CA ILE A 100 20.77 -7.40 -5.60
C ILE A 100 21.04 -6.61 -4.29
N PRO A 101 22.28 -6.46 -3.81
CA PRO A 101 22.56 -5.71 -2.58
C PRO A 101 22.10 -4.25 -2.67
N SER A 102 22.44 -3.54 -3.75
CA SER A 102 22.05 -2.13 -3.95
C SER A 102 20.53 -1.96 -4.08
N ALA A 103 19.85 -2.92 -4.72
CA ALA A 103 18.39 -2.91 -4.79
C ALA A 103 17.74 -3.16 -3.42
N ALA A 104 18.28 -4.09 -2.63
CA ALA A 104 17.77 -4.40 -1.29
C ALA A 104 17.97 -3.22 -0.32
N GLU A 105 19.13 -2.56 -0.38
CA GLU A 105 19.39 -1.34 0.39
C GLU A 105 18.38 -0.24 0.06
N ARG A 106 18.19 0.05 -1.23
CA ARG A 106 17.24 1.09 -1.64
C ARG A 106 15.78 0.73 -1.34
N ILE A 107 15.43 -0.55 -1.34
CA ILE A 107 14.13 -1.03 -0.88
C ILE A 107 13.92 -0.71 0.60
N ALA A 108 14.92 -0.97 1.45
CA ALA A 108 14.83 -0.68 2.88
C ALA A 108 14.65 0.82 3.14
N ASP A 109 15.47 1.66 2.49
CA ASP A 109 15.40 3.12 2.65
C ASP A 109 14.02 3.66 2.25
N VAL A 110 13.51 3.25 1.08
CA VAL A 110 12.19 3.72 0.60
C VAL A 110 11.05 3.12 1.44
N ALA A 111 11.18 1.90 1.96
CA ALA A 111 10.20 1.28 2.84
C ALA A 111 10.08 2.01 4.18
N ASP A 112 11.20 2.42 4.77
CA ASP A 112 11.24 3.24 5.99
C ASP A 112 10.66 4.64 5.75
N GLU A 113 11.00 5.29 4.64
CA GLU A 113 10.42 6.58 4.24
C GLU A 113 8.90 6.48 4.04
N LEU A 114 8.44 5.45 3.31
CA LEU A 114 7.01 5.20 3.13
C LEU A 114 6.31 5.00 4.48
N SER A 115 6.90 4.24 5.41
CA SER A 115 6.36 4.05 6.74
C SER A 115 6.20 5.37 7.50
N LYS A 116 7.23 6.22 7.48
CA LYS A 116 7.21 7.55 8.11
C LYS A 116 6.16 8.47 7.49
N ASP A 117 5.99 8.44 6.17
CA ASP A 117 5.00 9.27 5.48
C ASP A 117 3.57 8.82 5.80
N VAL A 118 3.33 7.51 5.90
CA VAL A 118 2.02 6.96 6.31
C VAL A 118 1.70 7.34 7.75
N GLN A 119 2.67 7.28 8.67
CA GLN A 119 2.49 7.68 10.07
C GLN A 119 2.13 9.17 10.23
N LYS A 120 2.63 10.01 9.32
CA LYS A 120 2.34 11.46 9.30
C LYS A 120 1.03 11.80 8.59
N THR A 121 0.42 10.86 7.85
CA THR A 121 -0.75 11.11 7.03
C THR A 121 -2.04 10.97 7.86
N PRO A 122 -2.88 12.02 7.96
CA PRO A 122 -4.16 11.93 8.67
C PRO A 122 -5.16 10.99 7.98
N ARG A 123 -6.10 10.43 8.75
CA ARG A 123 -7.09 9.42 8.34
C ARG A 123 -7.88 9.71 7.05
N GLN A 124 -8.10 10.98 6.74
CA GLN A 124 -9.01 11.42 5.68
C GLN A 124 -8.27 12.18 4.56
N VAL A 125 -6.96 11.98 4.43
CA VAL A 125 -6.10 12.75 3.53
C VAL A 125 -5.49 11.86 2.44
N VAL A 126 -5.64 12.29 1.19
CA VAL A 126 -4.89 11.77 0.04
C VAL A 126 -3.46 12.29 0.15
N SER A 127 -2.47 11.39 0.10
CA SER A 127 -1.07 11.75 0.33
C SER A 127 -0.22 11.48 -0.90
N ALA A 128 0.15 12.55 -1.60
CA ALA A 128 1.02 12.48 -2.78
C ALA A 128 2.38 11.84 -2.45
N ALA A 129 2.95 12.17 -1.28
CA ALA A 129 4.21 11.58 -0.81
C ALA A 129 4.09 10.05 -0.64
N VAL A 130 3.03 9.59 0.01
CA VAL A 130 2.78 8.14 0.19
C VAL A 130 2.60 7.45 -1.17
N ILE A 131 1.86 8.07 -2.09
CA ILE A 131 1.65 7.53 -3.45
C ILE A 131 2.98 7.40 -4.19
N GLU A 132 3.78 8.47 -4.21
CA GLU A 132 5.08 8.51 -4.91
C GLU A 132 6.04 7.46 -4.35
N ARG A 133 6.21 7.42 -3.02
CA ARG A 133 7.07 6.45 -2.34
C ARG A 133 6.61 5.02 -2.59
N ALA A 134 5.31 4.75 -2.54
CA ALA A 134 4.78 3.44 -2.83
C ALA A 134 5.06 3.01 -4.28
N ASN A 135 4.94 3.91 -5.26
CA ASN A 135 5.24 3.57 -6.65
C ASN A 135 6.74 3.31 -6.88
N VAL A 136 7.62 4.09 -6.26
CA VAL A 136 9.07 3.84 -6.27
C VAL A 136 9.37 2.46 -5.67
N LEU A 137 8.81 2.15 -4.51
CA LEU A 137 9.01 0.86 -3.84
C LEU A 137 8.54 -0.32 -4.72
N LEU A 138 7.36 -0.21 -5.35
CA LEU A 138 6.85 -1.23 -6.28
C LEU A 138 7.77 -1.42 -7.48
N LYS A 139 8.35 -0.35 -8.01
CA LYS A 139 9.31 -0.42 -9.12
C LYS A 139 10.62 -1.08 -8.69
N LEU A 140 11.13 -0.79 -7.48
CA LEU A 140 12.31 -1.44 -6.92
C LEU A 140 12.09 -2.95 -6.72
N VAL A 141 10.92 -3.36 -6.21
CA VAL A 141 10.56 -4.79 -6.09
C VAL A 141 10.56 -5.47 -7.47
N LYS A 142 10.03 -4.80 -8.51
CA LYS A 142 10.10 -5.31 -9.90
C LYS A 142 11.54 -5.46 -10.39
N ILE A 143 12.43 -4.49 -10.10
CA ILE A 143 13.86 -4.54 -10.47
C ILE A 143 14.55 -5.72 -9.77
N LEU A 144 14.38 -5.85 -8.45
CA LEU A 144 15.01 -6.91 -7.66
C LEU A 144 14.61 -8.30 -8.15
N ARG A 145 13.32 -8.51 -8.46
CA ARG A 145 12.87 -9.77 -9.10
C ARG A 145 13.44 -10.00 -10.50
N GLY A 146 13.75 -8.93 -11.23
CA GLY A 146 14.40 -9.00 -12.52
C GLY A 146 15.78 -9.65 -12.45
N PHE A 147 16.52 -9.45 -11.34
CA PHE A 147 17.82 -10.10 -11.14
C PHE A 147 17.70 -11.61 -10.97
N ALA A 148 16.64 -12.10 -10.34
CA ALA A 148 16.42 -13.55 -10.18
C ALA A 148 16.05 -14.28 -11.47
N ARG A 149 15.58 -13.58 -12.51
CA ARG A 149 15.25 -14.18 -13.82
C ARG A 149 16.41 -14.19 -14.82
N ARG A 150 17.53 -13.54 -14.49
CA ARG A 150 18.72 -13.45 -15.36
C ARG A 150 19.67 -14.65 -15.20
N PHE A 151 19.40 -15.53 -14.26
CA PHE A 151 20.11 -16.79 -14.01
C PHE A 151 19.15 -17.97 -14.25
#